data_AF-A0A2E4ZPG5-F1
#
_entry.id   AF-A0A2E4ZPG5-F1
#
_cell.length_a   1.000
_cell.length_b   1.000
_cell.length_c   1.000
_cell.angle_alpha   90.00
_cell.angle_beta   90.00
_cell.angle_gamma   90.00
#
_symmetry.space_group_name_H-M   'P 1'
#
loop_
_entity.id
_entity.type
_entity.pdbx_description
1 polymer ?
#
loop_
_entity_poly.entity_id
_entity_poly.type
_entity_poly.pdbx_seq_one_letter_code
_entity_poly.pdbx_strand_id
1 'polypeptide(L)'
;MNTNFDSIEKSLNVETSIVKKDKKPELPNLVIKKDDIEKDYKYTRGQLYSLIEKGQEAINGIMEVAGESASPRAYEVAGQLIKSVADSTDKLMDLQK
;
A
#
# COMPACT_ATOMS: atom_id res chain seq x y z
N MET A 1 21.53 2.23 -41.34
CA MET A 1 21.48 3.69 -41.52
C MET A 1 22.74 4.27 -40.89
N ASN A 2 23.62 4.90 -41.67
CA ASN A 2 24.80 5.59 -41.12
C ASN A 2 24.33 6.95 -40.62
N THR A 3 24.24 7.11 -39.31
CA THR A 3 23.96 8.40 -38.68
C THR A 3 25.28 9.15 -38.53
N ASN A 4 25.61 10.01 -39.50
CA ASN A 4 26.78 10.91 -39.39
C ASN A 4 26.39 12.15 -38.57
N PHE A 5 27.13 12.40 -37.48
CA PHE A 5 26.93 13.54 -36.57
C PHE A 5 28.05 14.58 -36.69
N ASP A 6 28.88 14.49 -37.73
CA ASP A 6 30.12 15.25 -37.95
C ASP A 6 29.95 16.78 -37.83
N SER A 7 28.79 17.31 -38.23
CA SER A 7 28.49 18.74 -38.12
C SER A 7 28.36 19.21 -36.66
N ILE A 8 27.86 18.35 -35.77
CA ILE A 8 27.68 18.65 -34.35
C ILE A 8 29.03 18.52 -33.64
N GLU A 9 29.80 17.48 -33.96
CA GLU A 9 31.16 17.26 -33.46
C GLU A 9 32.07 18.46 -33.73
N LYS A 10 32.04 18.94 -34.97
CA LYS A 10 32.82 20.12 -35.38
C LYS A 10 32.36 21.41 -34.70
N SER A 11 31.05 21.58 -34.51
CA SER A 11 30.50 22.78 -33.86
C SER A 11 30.84 22.85 -32.38
N LEU A 12 30.97 21.68 -31.72
CA LEU A 12 31.30 21.57 -30.31
C LEU A 12 32.79 21.34 -30.05
N ASN A 13 33.59 21.14 -31.10
CA ASN A 13 35.01 20.79 -31.06
C ASN A 13 35.29 19.58 -30.13
N VAL A 14 34.48 18.55 -30.26
CA VAL A 14 34.59 17.30 -29.49
C VAL A 14 34.58 16.12 -30.44
N GLU A 15 35.36 15.09 -30.12
CA GLU A 15 35.28 13.79 -30.79
C GLU A 15 34.22 12.93 -30.09
N THR A 16 33.33 12.29 -30.86
CA THR A 16 32.34 11.37 -30.31
C THR A 16 32.55 9.95 -30.83
N SER A 17 32.19 8.96 -30.01
CA SER A 17 32.20 7.56 -30.40
C SER A 17 30.83 6.95 -30.08
N ILE A 18 30.28 6.20 -31.04
CA ILE A 18 29.01 5.51 -30.85
C ILE A 18 29.27 4.30 -29.95
N VAL A 19 29.05 4.49 -28.64
CA VAL A 19 29.07 3.39 -27.68
C VAL A 19 27.75 2.64 -27.80
N LYS A 20 27.81 1.32 -28.04
CA LYS A 20 26.63 0.47 -27.89
C LYS A 20 26.16 0.59 -26.45
N LYS A 21 25.02 1.22 -26.24
CA LYS A 21 24.35 1.25 -24.95
C LYS A 21 24.14 -0.21 -24.53
N ASP A 22 24.77 -0.63 -23.43
CA ASP A 22 24.47 -1.92 -22.83
C ASP A 22 22.95 -2.04 -22.72
N LYS A 23 22.40 -3.20 -23.14
CA LYS A 23 20.98 -3.48 -22.94
C LYS A 23 20.70 -3.20 -21.49
N LYS A 24 19.97 -2.10 -21.23
CA LYS A 24 19.44 -1.81 -19.89
C LYS A 24 18.81 -3.13 -19.44
N PRO A 25 19.17 -3.69 -18.27
CA PRO A 25 18.50 -4.89 -17.80
C PRO A 25 17.01 -4.58 -17.90
N GLU A 26 16.30 -5.36 -18.72
CA GLU A 26 14.85 -5.27 -18.77
C GLU A 26 14.41 -5.40 -17.33
N LEU A 27 13.73 -4.36 -16.81
CA LEU A 27 13.16 -4.48 -15.47
C LEU A 27 12.36 -5.77 -15.50
N PRO A 28 12.53 -6.65 -14.49
CA PRO A 28 11.80 -7.90 -14.48
C PRO A 28 10.35 -7.53 -14.70
N ASN A 29 9.77 -8.06 -15.79
CA ASN A 29 8.33 -7.95 -15.99
C ASN A 29 7.75 -8.58 -14.74
N LEU A 30 7.26 -7.75 -13.82
CA LEU A 30 6.53 -8.18 -12.64
C LEU A 30 5.21 -8.72 -13.18
N VAL A 31 5.26 -9.95 -13.67
CA VAL A 31 4.07 -10.72 -14.01
C VAL A 31 3.44 -11.02 -12.67
N ILE A 32 2.58 -10.12 -12.20
CA ILE A 32 1.70 -10.38 -11.07
C ILE A 32 0.91 -11.63 -11.46
N LYS A 33 1.23 -12.76 -10.84
CA LYS A 33 0.54 -14.01 -11.14
C LYS A 33 -0.88 -13.88 -10.60
N LYS A 34 -1.88 -14.36 -11.35
CA LYS A 34 -3.28 -14.35 -10.90
C LYS A 34 -3.45 -15.00 -9.51
N ASP A 35 -2.65 -16.03 -9.22
CA ASP A 35 -2.60 -16.68 -7.92
C ASP A 35 -2.19 -15.75 -6.77
N ASP A 36 -1.29 -14.79 -7.04
CA ASP A 36 -0.83 -13.84 -6.02
C ASP A 36 -1.94 -12.83 -5.69
N ILE A 37 -2.72 -12.41 -6.69
CA ILE A 37 -3.90 -11.54 -6.48
C ILE A 37 -4.95 -12.23 -5.60
N GLU A 38 -5.24 -13.51 -5.86
CA GLU A 38 -6.22 -14.25 -5.07
C GLU A 38 -5.74 -14.48 -3.62
N LYS A 39 -4.44 -14.74 -3.44
CA LYS A 39 -3.82 -14.86 -2.11
C LYS A 39 -3.89 -13.55 -1.35
N ASP A 40 -3.49 -12.44 -1.97
CA ASP A 40 -3.50 -11.11 -1.34
C ASP A 40 -4.92 -10.68 -0.99
N TYR A 41 -5.89 -10.99 -1.86
CA TYR A 41 -7.31 -10.77 -1.59
C TYR A 41 -7.78 -11.55 -0.35
N LYS A 42 -7.55 -12.86 -0.33
CA LYS A 42 -7.96 -13.74 0.79
C LYS A 42 -7.27 -13.34 2.09
N TYR A 43 -5.97 -13.03 2.03
CA TYR A 43 -5.19 -12.61 3.17
C TYR A 43 -5.69 -11.28 3.72
N THR A 44 -5.84 -10.26 2.87
CA THR A 44 -6.37 -8.94 3.28
C THR A 44 -7.75 -9.07 3.90
N ARG A 45 -8.64 -9.86 3.29
CA ARG A 45 -9.98 -10.11 3.82
C ARG A 45 -9.93 -10.74 5.22
N GLY A 46 -9.08 -11.75 5.41
CA GLY A 46 -8.88 -12.40 6.71
C GLY A 46 -8.31 -11.45 7.77
N GLN A 47 -7.37 -10.58 7.40
CA GLN A 47 -6.82 -9.57 8.30
C GLN A 47 -7.88 -8.55 8.73
N LEU A 48 -8.72 -8.10 7.80
CA LEU A 48 -9.82 -7.17 8.12
C LEU A 48 -10.83 -7.80 9.08
N TYR A 49 -11.22 -9.07 8.89
CA TYR A 49 -12.05 -9.78 9.87
C TYR A 49 -11.40 -9.83 11.25
N SER A 50 -10.12 -10.23 11.32
CA SER A 50 -9.40 -10.30 12.60
C SER A 50 -9.32 -8.95 13.31
N LEU A 51 -9.13 -7.87 12.55
CA LEU A 51 -9.07 -6.51 13.11
C LEU A 51 -10.43 -6.06 13.65
N ILE A 52 -11.52 -6.36 12.94
CA ILE A 52 -12.88 -6.03 13.36
C ILE A 52 -13.24 -6.79 14.64
N GLU A 53 -12.99 -8.10 14.70
CA GLU A 53 -13.27 -8.93 15.88
C GLU A 53 -12.49 -8.44 17.10
N LYS A 54 -11.16 -8.30 16.98
CA LYS A 54 -10.31 -7.79 18.07
C LYS A 54 -10.68 -6.37 18.45
N GLY A 55 -11.09 -5.55 17.48
CA GLY A 55 -11.56 -4.20 17.72
C GLY A 55 -12.85 -4.16 18.54
N GLN A 56 -13.81 -5.04 18.26
CA GLN A 56 -15.03 -5.17 19.06
C GLN A 56 -14.74 -5.64 20.49
N GLU A 57 -13.83 -6.59 20.67
CA GLU A 57 -13.36 -7.01 21.99
C GLU A 57 -12.71 -5.85 22.76
N ALA A 58 -11.84 -5.09 22.10
CA ALA A 58 -11.19 -3.92 22.69
C ALA A 58 -12.21 -2.82 23.07
N ILE A 59 -13.25 -2.61 22.25
CA ILE A 59 -14.35 -1.69 22.54
C ILE A 59 -15.09 -2.12 23.80
N ASN A 60 -15.41 -3.41 23.94
CA ASN A 60 -16.08 -3.90 25.16
C ASN A 60 -15.22 -3.65 26.41
N GLY A 61 -13.92 -3.96 26.34
CA GLY A 61 -13.00 -3.73 27.47
C GLY A 61 -12.86 -2.26 27.85
N ILE A 62 -12.70 -1.35 26.88
CA ILE A 62 -12.60 0.09 27.21
C ILE A 62 -13.92 0.66 27.72
N MET A 63 -15.06 0.12 27.28
CA MET A 63 -16.38 0.55 27.76
C MET A 63 -16.62 0.13 29.21
N GLU A 64 -16.15 -1.05 29.61
CA GLU A 64 -16.14 -1.49 31.01
C GLU A 64 -15.29 -0.54 31.86
N VAL A 65 -14.05 -0.27 31.46
CA VAL A 65 -13.15 0.68 32.15
C VAL A 65 -13.74 2.09 32.20
N ALA A 66 -14.38 2.55 31.12
CA ALA A 66 -15.01 3.87 31.07
C ALA A 66 -16.19 3.97 32.04
N GLY A 67 -17.00 2.91 32.15
CA GLY A 67 -18.12 2.82 33.10
C GLY A 67 -17.66 2.79 34.56
N GLU A 68 -16.63 2.00 34.88
CA GLU A 68 -16.08 1.91 36.23
C GLU A 68 -15.38 3.20 36.68
N SER A 69 -14.57 3.78 35.79
CA SER A 69 -13.77 4.97 36.11
C SER A 69 -14.55 6.29 35.97
N ALA A 70 -15.72 6.26 35.31
CA ALA A 70 -16.45 7.43 34.86
C ALA A 70 -15.57 8.47 34.13
N SER A 71 -14.47 8.03 33.51
CA SER A 71 -13.45 8.90 32.94
C SER A 71 -13.90 9.45 31.58
N PRO A 72 -14.04 10.77 31.40
CA PRO A 72 -14.37 11.37 30.11
C PRO A 72 -13.35 11.00 29.02
N ARG A 73 -12.08 10.84 29.41
CA ARG A 73 -11.02 10.44 28.50
C ARG A 73 -11.19 9.00 28.02
N ALA A 74 -11.66 8.10 28.87
CA ALA A 74 -11.91 6.71 28.49
C ALA A 74 -13.03 6.62 27.43
N TYR A 75 -14.10 7.41 27.59
CA TYR A 75 -15.17 7.49 26.58
C TYR A 75 -14.71 8.09 25.24
N GLU A 76 -13.81 9.09 25.27
CA GLU A 76 -13.23 9.64 24.04
C GLU A 76 -12.44 8.57 23.28
N VAL A 77 -11.59 7.81 24.00
CA VAL A 77 -10.80 6.72 23.42
C VAL A 77 -11.71 5.60 22.90
N ALA A 78 -12.79 5.28 23.63
CA ALA A 78 -13.81 4.33 23.14
C ALA A 78 -14.43 4.79 21.81
N GLY A 79 -14.79 6.07 21.69
CA GLY A 79 -15.29 6.65 20.44
C GLY A 79 -14.27 6.56 19.29
N GLN A 80 -12.98 6.77 19.57
CA GLN A 80 -11.91 6.62 18.58
C GLN A 80 -11.75 5.15 18.14
N LEU A 81 -11.85 4.20 19.07
CA LEU A 81 -11.80 2.77 18.75
C LEU A 81 -12.99 2.33 17.90
N ILE A 82 -14.21 2.78 18.25
CA ILE A 82 -15.42 2.53 17.45
C ILE A 82 -15.24 3.03 16.02
N LYS A 83 -14.70 4.25 15.85
CA LYS A 83 -14.41 4.80 14.52
C LYS A 83 -13.40 3.93 13.75
N SER A 84 -12.32 3.50 14.40
CA SER A 84 -11.30 2.64 13.77
C SER A 84 -11.86 1.30 13.29
N VAL A 85 -12.78 0.70 14.06
CA VAL A 85 -13.49 -0.53 13.67
C VAL A 85 -14.46 -0.29 12.51
N ALA A 86 -15.18 0.84 12.52
CA ALA A 86 -16.03 1.24 11.40
C ALA A 86 -15.22 1.44 10.11
N ASP A 87 -14.11 2.19 10.16
CA ASP A 87 -13.21 2.40 9.01
C ASP A 87 -12.64 1.08 8.47
N SER A 88 -12.38 0.11 9.34
CA SER A 88 -11.92 -1.24 8.96
C SER A 88 -13.04 -2.07 8.30
N THR A 89 -14.28 -1.88 8.76
CA THR A 89 -15.48 -2.50 8.18
C THR A 89 -15.79 -1.93 6.80
N ASP A 90 -15.65 -0.61 6.63
CA ASP A 90 -15.82 0.05 5.32
C ASP A 90 -14.79 -0.45 4.31
N LYS A 91 -13.51 -0.58 4.72
CA LYS A 91 -12.46 -1.18 3.87
C LYS A 91 -12.77 -2.62 3.48
N LEU A 92 -13.37 -3.40 4.38
CA LEU A 92 -13.80 -4.77 4.07
C LEU A 92 -14.93 -4.78 3.04
N MET A 93 -15.87 -3.84 3.13
CA MET A 93 -16.94 -3.69 2.14
C MET A 93 -16.41 -3.22 0.79
N ASP A 94 -15.43 -2.30 0.77
CA ASP A 94 -14.77 -1.86 -0.45
C ASP A 94 -13.97 -2.99 -1.11
N LEU A 95 -13.36 -3.88 -0.32
CA LEU A 95 -12.69 -5.08 -0.84
C LEU A 95 -13.66 -6.03 -1.56
N GLN A 96 -14.96 -6.01 -1.24
CA GLN A 96 -15.95 -6.87 -1.88
C GLN A 96 -16.49 -6.32 -3.21
N LYS A 97 -16.21 -5.06 -3.55
CA LYS A 97 -16.66 -4.41 -4.79
C LYS A 97 -15.79 -4.82 -5.98
#